data_AF-A0A1I6MPT9-F1
#
_entry.id   AF-A0A1I6MPT9-F1
#
_cell.length_a   1.000
_cell.length_b   1.000
_cell.length_c   1.000
_cell.angle_alpha   90.00
_cell.angle_beta   90.00
_cell.angle_gamma   90.00
#
_symmetry.space_group_name_H-M   'P 1'
#
loop_
_entity.id
_entity.type
_entity.pdbx_description
1 polymer ?
#
loop_
_entity_poly.entity_id
_entity_poly.type
_entity_poly.pdbx_seq_one_letter_code
_entity_poly.pdbx_strand_id
1 'polypeptide(L)'
;MDDDVTELAILRRRAYGPDADIDEDPIALARLVELESRVRHTFVDTAELVVAPAAPDLKSARVAAPTATVLEPPAPVPPSRSRYVWRVAIAASLAIVAIVLGAQAADAPTTPTVPVSARPAPAGAIETSAAVLVVVPLDRSLARYVPQTPQPVFPVEGELRWAESIGPHYGWTVWLARSVSGQLCILLEDDGRTHSRCVPEAQYLDGALSVSVPNTQVVPEYRPARMRAGQGIVYRWLAERGLSIELEEPALTYFGDGG
;
A
#
# COMPACT_ATOMS: atom_id res chain seq x y z
N MET A 1 -26.43 10.39 -15.14
CA MET A 1 -25.25 9.61 -14.71
C MET A 1 -25.52 8.86 -13.41
N ASP A 2 -26.33 9.39 -12.49
CA ASP A 2 -26.64 8.72 -11.21
C ASP A 2 -27.37 7.38 -11.34
N ASP A 3 -28.12 7.18 -12.43
CA ASP A 3 -28.82 5.92 -12.74
C ASP A 3 -27.84 4.78 -13.02
N ASP A 4 -26.88 4.97 -13.94
CA ASP A 4 -25.83 3.99 -14.25
C ASP A 4 -25.01 3.58 -13.00
N VAL A 5 -24.72 4.52 -12.10
CA VAL A 5 -23.98 4.24 -10.85
C VAL A 5 -24.80 3.36 -9.92
N THR A 6 -26.09 3.65 -9.80
CA THR A 6 -27.03 2.88 -8.96
C THR A 6 -27.25 1.48 -9.55
N GLU A 7 -27.45 1.39 -10.87
CA GLU A 7 -27.59 0.13 -11.61
C GLU A 7 -26.33 -0.75 -11.42
N LEU A 8 -25.13 -0.17 -11.60
CA LEU A 8 -23.86 -0.87 -11.39
C LEU A 8 -23.72 -1.39 -9.95
N ALA A 9 -24.09 -0.61 -8.95
CA ALA A 9 -24.04 -1.03 -7.55
C ALA A 9 -24.98 -2.21 -7.25
N ILE A 10 -26.17 -2.22 -7.85
CA ILE A 10 -27.13 -3.33 -7.73
C ILE A 10 -26.57 -4.59 -8.41
N LEU A 11 -26.09 -4.47 -9.65
CA LEU A 11 -25.54 -5.61 -10.40
C LEU A 11 -24.29 -6.19 -9.72
N ARG A 12 -23.42 -5.34 -9.15
CA ARG A 12 -22.27 -5.81 -8.37
C ARG A 12 -22.67 -6.58 -7.12
N ARG A 13 -23.76 -6.19 -6.46
CA ARG A 13 -24.27 -6.92 -5.29
C ARG A 13 -24.83 -8.29 -5.69
N ARG A 14 -25.53 -8.38 -6.82
CA ARG A 14 -26.00 -9.65 -7.38
C ARG A 14 -24.86 -10.55 -7.86
N ALA A 15 -23.76 -9.97 -8.36
CA ALA A 15 -22.62 -10.74 -8.82
C ALA A 15 -21.69 -11.21 -7.72
N TYR A 16 -21.56 -10.42 -6.65
CA TYR A 16 -20.46 -10.58 -5.70
C TYR A 16 -20.88 -10.47 -4.23
N GLY A 17 -22.18 -10.33 -3.96
CA GLY A 17 -22.73 -10.29 -2.61
C GLY A 17 -22.87 -11.69 -1.99
N PRO A 18 -23.30 -11.76 -0.71
CA PRO A 18 -23.52 -13.02 -0.02
C PRO A 18 -24.61 -13.89 -0.69
N ASP A 19 -25.56 -13.24 -1.35
CA ASP A 19 -26.67 -13.86 -2.08
C ASP A 19 -26.48 -13.71 -3.60
N ALA A 20 -25.28 -14.02 -4.10
CA ALA A 20 -24.96 -13.81 -5.51
C ALA A 20 -25.78 -14.75 -6.42
N ASP A 21 -26.57 -14.16 -7.32
CA ASP A 21 -27.51 -14.84 -8.22
C ASP A 21 -27.31 -14.47 -9.69
N ILE A 22 -26.28 -13.65 -10.03
CA ILE A 22 -26.13 -13.10 -11.38
C ILE A 22 -25.90 -14.17 -12.46
N ASP A 23 -25.37 -15.34 -12.08
CA ASP A 23 -25.08 -16.43 -13.02
C ASP A 23 -26.35 -17.03 -13.63
N GLU A 24 -27.51 -16.84 -12.98
CA GLU A 24 -28.82 -17.26 -13.50
C GLU A 24 -29.39 -16.26 -14.52
N ASP A 25 -28.77 -15.08 -14.66
CA ASP A 25 -29.23 -13.96 -15.49
C ASP A 25 -28.11 -13.46 -16.44
N PRO A 26 -27.92 -14.11 -17.61
CA PRO A 26 -26.84 -13.75 -18.53
C PRO A 26 -26.99 -12.33 -19.11
N ILE A 27 -28.20 -11.75 -19.10
CA ILE A 27 -28.45 -10.38 -19.57
C ILE A 27 -27.92 -9.40 -18.51
N ALA A 28 -28.21 -9.63 -17.23
CA ALA A 28 -27.67 -8.83 -16.14
C ALA A 28 -26.13 -8.89 -16.08
N LEU A 29 -25.54 -10.07 -16.33
CA LEU A 29 -24.08 -10.20 -16.38
C LEU A 29 -23.47 -9.39 -17.54
N ALA A 30 -24.06 -9.46 -18.74
CA ALA A 30 -23.60 -8.66 -19.88
C ALA A 30 -23.70 -7.15 -19.60
N ARG A 31 -24.79 -6.72 -18.94
CA ARG A 31 -24.99 -5.34 -18.53
C ARG A 31 -23.97 -4.87 -17.49
N LEU A 32 -23.63 -5.73 -16.53
CA LEU A 32 -22.57 -5.47 -15.55
C LEU A 32 -21.23 -5.22 -16.24
N VAL A 33 -20.84 -6.09 -17.19
CA VAL A 33 -19.58 -5.96 -17.94
C VAL A 33 -19.54 -4.65 -18.74
N GLU A 34 -20.65 -4.26 -19.37
CA GLU A 34 -20.76 -3.00 -20.09
C GLU A 34 -20.52 -1.80 -19.16
N LEU A 35 -21.20 -1.75 -18.02
CA LEU A 35 -21.07 -0.65 -17.06
C LEU A 35 -19.65 -0.59 -16.45
N GLU A 36 -19.06 -1.73 -16.10
CA GLU A 36 -17.70 -1.78 -15.57
C GLU A 36 -16.65 -1.35 -16.60
N SER A 37 -16.83 -1.71 -17.88
CA SER A 37 -15.93 -1.26 -18.95
C SER A 37 -16.03 0.25 -19.17
N ARG A 38 -17.24 0.82 -19.16
CA ARG A 38 -17.45 2.27 -19.26
C ARG A 38 -16.78 3.02 -18.12
N VAL A 39 -16.95 2.56 -16.88
CA VAL A 39 -16.28 3.15 -15.71
C VAL A 39 -14.75 3.08 -15.87
N ARG A 40 -14.21 1.95 -16.34
CA ARG A 40 -12.77 1.80 -16.62
C ARG A 40 -12.28 2.81 -17.66
N HIS A 41 -13.04 3.03 -18.73
CA HIS A 41 -12.69 4.00 -19.78
C HIS A 41 -12.72 5.45 -19.29
N THR A 42 -13.71 5.83 -18.48
CA THR A 42 -13.78 7.17 -17.89
C THR A 42 -12.52 7.51 -17.08
N PHE A 43 -11.94 6.52 -16.38
CA PHE A 43 -10.69 6.72 -15.63
C PHE A 43 -9.47 6.91 -16.55
N VAL A 44 -9.40 6.20 -17.67
CA VAL A 44 -8.31 6.34 -18.65
C VAL A 44 -8.35 7.70 -19.33
N ASP A 45 -9.53 8.14 -19.80
CA ASP A 45 -9.69 9.44 -20.48
C ASP A 45 -9.37 10.62 -19.54
N THR A 46 -9.71 10.49 -18.25
CA THR A 46 -9.37 11.50 -17.24
C THR A 46 -7.86 11.58 -16.99
N ALA A 47 -7.16 10.44 -17.04
CA ALA A 47 -5.70 10.39 -16.89
C ALA A 47 -4.98 10.98 -18.12
N GLU A 48 -5.53 10.80 -19.33
CA GLU A 48 -4.96 11.34 -20.57
C GLU A 48 -5.10 12.87 -20.68
N LEU A 49 -6.09 13.48 -20.02
CA LEU A 49 -6.18 14.95 -19.94
C LEU A 49 -5.11 15.59 -19.03
N VAL A 50 -4.34 14.78 -18.29
CA VAL A 50 -3.14 15.20 -17.55
C VAL A 50 -1.88 14.79 -18.31
N VAL A 51 -1.87 14.94 -19.64
CA VAL A 51 -0.62 14.89 -20.42
C VAL A 51 0.29 16.02 -19.94
N ALA A 52 1.31 15.63 -19.19
CA ALA A 52 2.48 16.45 -18.91
C ALA A 52 3.06 16.98 -20.24
N PRO A 53 3.53 18.25 -20.28
CA PRO A 53 4.12 18.81 -21.49
C PRO A 53 5.22 17.87 -21.99
N ALA A 54 5.14 17.53 -23.28
CA ALA A 54 6.05 16.63 -23.96
C ALA A 54 7.49 16.89 -23.56
N ALA A 55 8.14 15.89 -22.97
CA ALA A 55 9.57 15.93 -22.75
C ALA A 55 10.26 16.19 -24.10
N PRO A 56 11.29 17.05 -24.15
CA PRO A 56 12.01 17.30 -25.39
C PRO A 56 12.60 15.99 -25.92
N ASP A 57 12.37 15.78 -27.21
CA ASP A 57 12.84 14.67 -28.03
C ASP A 57 14.36 14.53 -27.91
N LEU A 58 14.81 13.70 -26.96
CA LEU A 58 16.20 13.30 -26.86
C LEU A 58 16.48 12.30 -27.97
N LYS A 59 16.92 12.84 -29.11
CA LYS A 59 17.60 12.15 -30.19
C LYS A 59 18.30 10.89 -29.69
N SER A 60 17.75 9.77 -30.13
CA SER A 60 18.28 8.42 -30.01
C SER A 60 19.79 8.39 -30.26
N ALA A 61 20.57 8.39 -29.18
CA ALA A 61 21.97 8.01 -29.22
C ALA A 61 22.00 6.49 -29.39
N ARG A 62 22.32 6.06 -30.61
CA ARG A 62 22.55 4.68 -31.01
C ARG A 62 23.70 4.10 -30.16
N VAL A 63 23.36 3.45 -29.05
CA VAL A 63 24.32 2.67 -28.24
C VAL A 63 24.73 1.44 -29.05
N ALA A 64 26.04 1.31 -29.24
CA ALA A 64 26.66 0.20 -29.93
C ALA A 64 26.34 -1.14 -29.24
N ALA A 65 26.11 -2.17 -30.05
CA ALA A 65 25.85 -3.53 -29.59
C ALA A 65 26.96 -4.05 -28.67
N PRO A 66 26.64 -4.65 -27.51
CA PRO A 66 27.62 -5.34 -26.70
C PRO A 66 28.05 -6.63 -27.42
N THR A 67 29.36 -6.74 -27.66
CA THR A 67 30.03 -7.96 -28.08
C THR A 67 29.71 -9.08 -27.09
N ALA A 68 29.17 -10.19 -27.59
CA ALA A 68 28.87 -11.37 -26.80
C ALA A 68 30.17 -11.98 -26.25
N THR A 69 30.42 -11.81 -24.95
CA THR A 69 31.43 -12.58 -24.23
C THR A 69 30.87 -13.98 -23.99
N VAL A 70 31.46 -14.98 -24.65
CA VAL A 70 31.18 -16.40 -24.45
C VAL A 70 31.49 -16.75 -23.00
N LEU A 71 30.45 -17.09 -22.24
CA LEU A 71 30.57 -17.58 -20.86
C LEU A 71 31.08 -19.03 -20.88
N GLU A 72 32.28 -19.21 -20.33
CA GLU A 72 32.90 -20.49 -20.04
C GLU A 72 32.09 -21.24 -18.94
N PRO A 73 31.84 -22.54 -19.09
CA PRO A 73 31.01 -23.30 -18.15
C PRO A 73 31.67 -23.42 -16.76
N PRO A 74 30.96 -23.14 -15.66
CA PRO A 74 31.52 -23.21 -14.32
C PRO A 74 31.78 -24.65 -13.87
N ALA A 75 32.94 -24.85 -13.25
CA ALA A 75 33.38 -26.11 -12.67
C ALA A 75 32.46 -26.57 -11.50
N PRO A 76 32.37 -27.90 -11.24
CA PRO A 76 31.52 -28.47 -10.21
C PRO A 76 31.98 -28.09 -8.79
N VAL A 77 31.06 -27.55 -8.00
CA VAL A 77 31.26 -27.16 -6.59
C VAL A 77 31.18 -28.39 -5.68
N PRO A 78 32.11 -28.59 -4.73
CA PRO A 78 32.10 -29.73 -3.80
C PRO A 78 30.98 -29.63 -2.74
N PRO A 79 30.52 -30.77 -2.19
CA PRO A 79 29.43 -30.82 -1.22
C PRO A 79 29.84 -30.22 0.14
N SER A 80 29.07 -29.24 0.62
CA SER A 80 29.26 -28.69 1.97
C SER A 80 28.71 -29.64 3.03
N ARG A 81 29.59 -30.06 3.96
CA ARG A 81 29.26 -30.94 5.08
C ARG A 81 28.67 -30.14 6.26
N SER A 82 27.49 -30.58 6.70
CA SER A 82 27.00 -30.64 8.09
C SER A 82 27.17 -29.39 8.98
N ARG A 83 26.09 -28.62 9.13
CA ARG A 83 25.90 -27.62 10.21
C ARG A 83 24.88 -28.10 11.27
N TYR A 84 24.96 -29.36 11.69
CA TYR A 84 23.99 -30.00 12.61
C TYR A 84 24.41 -29.98 14.11
N VAL A 85 25.32 -29.10 14.54
CA VAL A 85 25.86 -29.17 15.93
C VAL A 85 25.64 -27.90 16.76
N TRP A 86 25.03 -26.84 16.21
CA TRP A 86 24.88 -25.55 16.93
C TRP A 86 23.46 -25.29 17.48
N ARG A 87 22.79 -26.32 18.00
CA ARG A 87 21.45 -26.19 18.61
C ARG A 87 21.34 -26.74 20.05
N VAL A 88 22.44 -26.89 20.79
CA VAL A 88 22.40 -27.44 22.17
C VAL A 88 23.03 -26.53 23.24
N ALA A 89 23.25 -25.23 22.97
CA ALA A 89 23.96 -24.39 23.93
C ALA A 89 23.36 -23.01 24.20
N ILE A 90 22.03 -22.88 24.32
CA ILE A 90 21.41 -21.71 24.98
C ILE A 90 20.14 -22.17 25.73
N ALA A 91 20.33 -22.92 26.81
CA ALA A 91 19.27 -23.31 27.75
C ALA A 91 19.81 -23.32 29.18
N ALA A 92 20.32 -22.18 29.69
CA ALA A 92 20.65 -22.00 31.11
C ALA A 92 21.01 -20.54 31.46
N SER A 93 20.10 -19.56 31.35
CA SER A 93 20.33 -18.24 31.97
C SER A 93 19.08 -17.33 32.04
N LEU A 94 17.93 -17.83 32.50
CA LEU A 94 16.75 -16.98 32.77
C LEU A 94 16.02 -17.45 34.04
N ALA A 95 16.69 -17.42 35.19
CA ALA A 95 16.06 -17.76 36.48
C ALA A 95 16.47 -16.86 37.68
N ILE A 96 17.22 -15.77 37.50
CA ILE A 96 17.75 -14.99 38.64
C ILE A 96 17.39 -13.47 38.61
N VAL A 97 16.68 -12.96 37.61
CA VAL A 97 16.27 -11.53 37.56
C VAL A 97 14.76 -11.35 37.77
N ALA A 98 14.16 -12.17 38.64
CA ALA A 98 12.73 -12.10 38.96
C ALA A 98 12.44 -11.67 40.41
N ILE A 99 13.44 -11.35 41.24
CA ILE A 99 13.24 -11.20 42.70
C ILE A 99 13.54 -9.78 43.27
N VAL A 100 14.12 -8.84 42.51
CA VAL A 100 14.59 -7.55 43.11
C VAL A 100 13.73 -6.31 42.76
N LEU A 101 12.70 -6.41 41.92
CA LEU A 101 11.84 -5.25 41.58
C LEU A 101 10.41 -5.37 42.13
N GLY A 102 10.30 -5.87 43.36
CA GLY A 102 9.09 -5.78 44.16
C GLY A 102 9.15 -4.57 45.10
N ALA A 103 8.01 -3.85 45.18
CA ALA A 103 7.66 -2.79 46.13
C ALA A 103 8.14 -1.37 45.80
N GLN A 104 7.39 -0.69 44.94
CA GLN A 104 6.87 0.66 45.25
C GLN A 104 5.45 0.78 44.68
N ALA A 105 4.47 0.29 45.44
CA ALA A 105 3.07 0.66 45.24
C ALA A 105 2.88 2.06 45.85
N ALA A 106 2.99 3.09 45.01
CA ALA A 106 2.53 4.42 45.37
C ALA A 106 1.06 4.54 44.97
N ASP A 107 0.20 4.77 45.96
CA ASP A 107 -1.18 5.18 45.78
C ASP A 107 -1.25 6.42 44.87
N ALA A 108 -1.57 6.21 43.61
CA ALA A 108 -1.96 7.29 42.73
C ALA A 108 -3.45 7.58 42.96
N PRO A 109 -3.85 8.85 43.18
CA PRO A 109 -5.26 9.20 43.26
C PRO A 109 -5.93 8.85 41.94
N THR A 110 -6.88 7.92 42.00
CA THR A 110 -7.78 7.58 40.90
C THR A 110 -8.68 8.78 40.63
N THR A 111 -8.20 9.72 39.81
CA THR A 111 -9.08 10.71 39.21
C THR A 111 -10.07 9.95 38.33
N PRO A 112 -11.39 10.09 38.55
CA PRO A 112 -12.38 9.48 37.67
C PRO A 112 -12.14 10.04 36.27
N THR A 113 -11.59 9.20 35.40
CA THR A 113 -11.49 9.48 33.97
C THR A 113 -12.92 9.41 33.46
N VAL A 114 -13.60 10.55 33.44
CA VAL A 114 -14.82 10.69 32.66
C VAL A 114 -14.42 10.31 31.25
N PRO A 115 -15.00 9.26 30.64
CA PRO A 115 -14.76 9.01 29.24
C PRO A 115 -15.27 10.25 28.52
N VAL A 116 -14.33 11.11 28.10
CA VAL A 116 -14.60 12.07 27.05
C VAL A 116 -14.92 11.18 25.87
N SER A 117 -16.22 10.94 25.70
CA SER A 117 -16.78 10.44 24.46
C SER A 117 -16.38 11.48 23.45
N ALA A 118 -15.19 11.27 22.86
CA ALA A 118 -14.71 12.01 21.73
C ALA A 118 -15.75 11.71 20.66
N ARG A 119 -16.76 12.57 20.59
CA ARG A 119 -17.72 12.61 19.50
C ARG A 119 -16.83 12.53 18.26
N PRO A 120 -16.87 11.44 17.47
CA PRO A 120 -16.03 11.33 16.30
C PRO A 120 -16.26 12.62 15.54
N ALA A 121 -15.19 13.41 15.40
CA ALA A 121 -15.24 14.55 14.52
C ALA A 121 -15.82 13.99 13.23
N PRO A 122 -16.89 14.58 12.68
CA PRO A 122 -17.39 14.11 11.41
C PRO A 122 -16.16 14.00 10.50
N ALA A 123 -16.07 12.91 9.75
CA ALA A 123 -15.18 12.81 8.62
C ALA A 123 -15.61 13.90 7.62
N GLY A 124 -15.42 15.17 8.00
CA GLY A 124 -15.37 16.29 7.13
C GLY A 124 -14.24 15.91 6.23
N ALA A 125 -14.59 15.55 5.01
CA ALA A 125 -13.67 15.49 3.91
C ALA A 125 -12.94 16.82 3.94
N ILE A 126 -11.77 16.84 4.59
CA ILE A 126 -10.74 17.79 4.24
C ILE A 126 -10.47 17.34 2.81
N GLU A 127 -11.11 18.03 1.89
CA GLU A 127 -10.82 17.97 0.48
C GLU A 127 -9.45 18.64 0.35
N THR A 128 -8.44 17.96 0.89
CA THR A 128 -7.05 18.31 0.72
C THR A 128 -6.89 18.22 -0.77
N SER A 129 -6.71 19.36 -1.41
CA SER A 129 -6.45 19.49 -2.84
C SER A 129 -5.07 18.92 -3.15
N ALA A 130 -4.91 17.63 -2.88
CA ALA A 130 -3.78 16.82 -3.24
C ALA A 130 -3.91 16.57 -4.74
N ALA A 131 -2.89 16.95 -5.49
CA ALA A 131 -2.87 16.68 -6.92
C ALA A 131 -2.71 15.17 -7.11
N VAL A 132 -3.75 14.51 -7.63
CA VAL A 132 -3.69 13.10 -8.00
C VAL A 132 -2.68 12.95 -9.14
N LEU A 133 -1.68 12.12 -8.91
CA LEU A 133 -0.63 11.81 -9.86
C LEU A 133 -1.01 10.60 -10.71
N VAL A 134 -1.43 9.53 -10.04
CA VAL A 134 -1.76 8.24 -10.66
C VAL A 134 -2.90 7.59 -9.89
N VAL A 135 -3.84 6.99 -10.62
CA VAL A 135 -4.82 6.06 -10.05
C VAL A 135 -4.53 4.69 -10.66
N VAL A 136 -4.17 3.73 -9.83
CA VAL A 136 -3.98 2.34 -10.22
C VAL A 136 -5.27 1.60 -9.86
N PRO A 137 -6.12 1.25 -10.85
CA PRO A 137 -7.30 0.47 -10.58
C PRO A 137 -6.85 -0.91 -10.14
N LEU A 138 -7.11 -1.22 -8.88
CA LEU A 138 -7.04 -2.59 -8.39
C LEU A 138 -8.33 -3.23 -8.89
N ASP A 139 -8.28 -3.81 -10.09
CA ASP A 139 -9.36 -4.70 -10.46
C ASP A 139 -9.43 -5.83 -9.43
N ARG A 140 -10.57 -6.52 -9.37
CA ARG A 140 -10.75 -7.65 -8.44
C ARG A 140 -9.78 -8.80 -8.72
N SER A 141 -8.81 -8.63 -9.63
CA SER A 141 -7.76 -9.59 -9.95
C SER A 141 -6.74 -9.78 -8.84
N LEU A 142 -6.77 -9.00 -7.74
CA LEU A 142 -6.14 -9.41 -6.47
C LEU A 142 -6.63 -10.82 -6.02
N ALA A 143 -7.75 -11.31 -6.56
CA ALA A 143 -8.24 -12.68 -6.37
C ALA A 143 -7.46 -13.75 -7.17
N ARG A 144 -6.71 -13.38 -8.23
CA ARG A 144 -5.87 -14.31 -9.01
C ARG A 144 -4.48 -14.37 -8.41
N TYR A 145 -4.44 -14.97 -7.22
CA TYR A 145 -3.23 -15.17 -6.44
C TYR A 145 -2.18 -15.99 -7.19
N VAL A 146 -1.09 -15.35 -7.58
CA VAL A 146 0.18 -16.03 -7.84
C VAL A 146 1.17 -15.49 -6.80
N PRO A 147 1.62 -16.32 -5.83
CA PRO A 147 2.58 -15.85 -4.84
C PRO A 147 3.85 -15.40 -5.55
N GLN A 148 4.12 -14.09 -5.51
CA GLN A 148 5.38 -13.55 -5.99
C GLN A 148 6.48 -13.86 -4.96
N THR A 149 7.68 -14.19 -5.41
CA THR A 149 8.84 -14.40 -4.54
C THR A 149 10.05 -13.68 -5.14
N PRO A 150 10.87 -12.97 -4.32
CA PRO A 150 10.73 -12.77 -2.87
C PRO A 150 9.71 -11.67 -2.49
N GLN A 151 9.02 -11.85 -1.36
CA GLN A 151 8.11 -10.85 -0.77
C GLN A 151 8.83 -10.07 0.33
N PRO A 152 8.53 -8.77 0.51
CA PRO A 152 9.06 -8.00 1.63
C PRO A 152 8.42 -8.44 2.95
N VAL A 153 9.09 -8.12 4.06
CA VAL A 153 8.58 -8.38 5.40
C VAL A 153 7.58 -7.29 5.79
N PHE A 154 6.32 -7.65 6.01
CA PHE A 154 5.28 -6.74 6.48
C PHE A 154 5.21 -6.68 8.02
N PRO A 155 4.90 -5.52 8.61
CA PRO A 155 4.78 -5.36 10.07
C PRO A 155 3.43 -5.85 10.59
N VAL A 156 3.07 -7.11 10.30
CA VAL A 156 1.83 -7.76 10.78
C VAL A 156 2.15 -8.80 11.84
N GLU A 157 1.16 -9.07 12.69
CA GLU A 157 1.21 -10.23 13.57
C GLU A 157 0.74 -11.48 12.81
N GLY A 158 1.60 -12.50 12.74
CA GLY A 158 1.30 -13.79 12.11
C GLY A 158 1.62 -13.86 10.63
N GLU A 159 0.94 -14.77 9.92
CA GLU A 159 1.18 -15.04 8.52
C GLU A 159 0.40 -14.08 7.59
N LEU A 160 0.98 -13.83 6.41
CA LEU A 160 0.27 -13.15 5.33
C LEU A 160 -0.66 -14.14 4.64
N ARG A 161 -1.93 -13.75 4.52
CA ARG A 161 -2.89 -14.47 3.67
C ARG A 161 -2.55 -14.26 2.20
N TRP A 162 -2.18 -13.04 1.82
CA TRP A 162 -1.67 -12.71 0.50
C TRP A 162 -0.84 -11.43 0.54
N ALA A 163 0.06 -11.28 -0.42
CA ALA A 163 0.79 -10.05 -0.72
C ALA A 163 1.02 -9.97 -2.23
N GLU A 164 0.90 -8.76 -2.79
CA GLU A 164 1.00 -8.50 -4.22
C GLU A 164 1.77 -7.22 -4.48
N SER A 165 2.67 -7.27 -5.46
CA SER A 165 3.37 -6.09 -5.96
C SER A 165 2.52 -5.41 -7.02
N ILE A 166 2.24 -4.13 -6.82
CA ILE A 166 1.62 -3.26 -7.82
C ILE A 166 2.68 -2.76 -8.82
N GLY A 167 3.96 -2.88 -8.48
CA GLY A 167 5.09 -2.47 -9.29
C GLY A 167 5.70 -1.13 -8.85
N PRO A 168 6.68 -0.64 -9.62
CA PRO A 168 7.42 0.57 -9.27
C PRO A 168 6.63 1.85 -9.62
N HIS A 169 6.56 2.77 -8.66
CA HIS A 169 6.01 4.10 -8.81
C HIS A 169 6.91 5.12 -8.12
N TYR A 170 7.38 6.13 -8.85
CA TYR A 170 8.23 7.20 -8.33
C TYR A 170 9.46 6.70 -7.52
N GLY A 171 10.08 5.62 -7.97
CA GLY A 171 11.24 5.00 -7.33
C GLY A 171 10.93 3.98 -6.22
N TRP A 172 9.65 3.78 -5.88
CA TRP A 172 9.23 2.84 -4.84
C TRP A 172 8.45 1.69 -5.43
N THR A 173 8.79 0.45 -5.06
CA THR A 173 7.93 -0.70 -5.35
C THR A 173 6.78 -0.71 -4.35
N VAL A 174 5.55 -0.61 -4.85
CA VAL A 174 4.36 -0.61 -4.01
C VAL A 174 3.85 -2.03 -3.84
N TRP A 175 3.63 -2.43 -2.59
CA TRP A 175 3.06 -3.71 -2.23
C TRP A 175 1.79 -3.54 -1.41
N LEU A 176 0.80 -4.37 -1.70
CA LEU A 176 -0.42 -4.51 -0.91
C LEU A 176 -0.44 -5.90 -0.28
N ALA A 177 -0.95 -6.00 0.93
CA ALA A 177 -1.08 -7.30 1.58
C ALA A 177 -2.27 -7.38 2.52
N ARG A 178 -2.65 -8.62 2.84
CA ARG A 178 -3.61 -8.95 3.90
C ARG A 178 -3.04 -10.03 4.80
N SER A 179 -3.09 -9.83 6.11
CA SER A 179 -2.73 -10.87 7.09
C SER A 179 -3.86 -11.88 7.27
N VAL A 180 -3.54 -13.04 7.85
CA VAL A 180 -4.53 -14.03 8.30
C VAL A 180 -5.44 -13.45 9.39
N SER A 181 -4.93 -12.52 10.22
CA SER A 181 -5.70 -11.79 11.24
C SER A 181 -6.63 -10.71 10.68
N GLY A 182 -6.64 -10.48 9.36
CA GLY A 182 -7.53 -9.51 8.71
C GLY A 182 -7.01 -8.08 8.70
N GLN A 183 -5.71 -7.86 8.93
CA GLN A 183 -5.08 -6.56 8.71
C GLN A 183 -4.80 -6.36 7.22
N LEU A 184 -5.03 -5.14 6.72
CA LEU A 184 -4.69 -4.70 5.39
C LEU A 184 -3.45 -3.81 5.48
N CYS A 185 -2.51 -3.98 4.56
CA CYS A 185 -1.23 -3.29 4.57
C CYS A 185 -0.88 -2.66 3.23
N ILE A 186 -0.25 -1.49 3.30
CA ILE A 186 0.55 -0.91 2.21
C ILE A 186 2.00 -0.93 2.67
N LEU A 187 2.90 -1.36 1.79
CA LEU A 187 4.35 -1.28 1.98
C LEU A 187 4.99 -0.70 0.72
N LEU A 188 5.90 0.24 0.91
CA LEU A 188 6.73 0.85 -0.11
C LEU A 188 8.16 0.41 0.14
N GLU A 189 8.84 -0.09 -0.90
CA GLU A 189 10.21 -0.58 -0.81
C GLU A 189 11.11 0.08 -1.87
N ASP A 190 12.30 0.54 -1.44
CA ASP A 190 13.33 1.13 -2.31
C ASP A 190 14.73 0.88 -1.71
N ASP A 191 15.52 0.00 -2.34
CA ASP A 191 16.90 -0.35 -1.95
C ASP A 191 17.07 -0.63 -0.44
N GLY A 192 16.16 -1.44 0.13
CA GLY A 192 16.16 -1.82 1.55
C GLY A 192 15.56 -0.77 2.50
N ARG A 193 15.14 0.40 2.00
CA ARG A 193 14.28 1.32 2.75
C ARG A 193 12.84 0.86 2.61
N THR A 194 12.10 0.89 3.73
CA THR A 194 10.70 0.49 3.74
C THR A 194 9.84 1.51 4.46
N HIS A 195 8.71 1.88 3.86
CA HIS A 195 7.63 2.60 4.53
C HIS A 195 6.41 1.71 4.53
N SER A 196 5.79 1.49 5.68
CA SER A 196 4.62 0.61 5.73
C SER A 196 3.63 1.06 6.77
N ARG A 197 2.37 0.67 6.53
CA ARG A 197 1.29 0.83 7.48
C ARG A 197 0.32 -0.31 7.29
N CYS A 198 -0.08 -0.91 8.41
CA CYS A 198 -1.09 -1.96 8.48
C CYS A 198 -2.21 -1.50 9.41
N VAL A 199 -3.46 -1.75 9.03
CA VAL A 199 -4.63 -1.45 9.87
C VAL A 199 -5.62 -2.60 9.82
N PRO A 200 -6.44 -2.82 10.87
CA PRO A 200 -7.57 -3.74 10.80
C PRO A 200 -8.54 -3.37 9.67
N GLU A 201 -9.17 -4.37 9.04
CA GLU A 201 -10.13 -4.17 7.94
C GLU A 201 -11.26 -3.19 8.29
N ALA A 202 -11.78 -3.22 9.52
CA ALA A 202 -12.81 -2.27 9.95
C ALA A 202 -12.34 -0.80 9.83
N GLN A 203 -11.11 -0.48 10.25
CA GLN A 203 -10.57 0.87 10.14
C GLN A 203 -10.29 1.27 8.68
N TYR A 204 -9.93 0.31 7.84
CA TYR A 204 -9.77 0.54 6.41
C TYR A 204 -11.10 0.90 5.76
N LEU A 205 -12.18 0.19 6.09
CA LEU A 205 -13.52 0.45 5.56
C LEU A 205 -14.07 1.82 6.00
N ASP A 206 -13.65 2.33 7.16
CA ASP A 206 -14.02 3.67 7.65
C ASP A 206 -13.27 4.81 6.93
N GLY A 207 -12.30 4.51 6.05
CA GLY A 207 -11.54 5.55 5.37
C GLY A 207 -10.57 5.03 4.33
N ALA A 208 -9.30 5.41 4.49
CA ALA A 208 -8.23 5.04 3.56
C ALA A 208 -6.99 4.64 4.34
N LEU A 209 -6.29 3.62 3.85
CA LEU A 209 -4.96 3.29 4.32
C LEU A 209 -3.96 4.13 3.52
N SER A 210 -3.10 4.90 4.19
CA SER A 210 -2.11 5.74 3.53
C SER A 210 -0.71 5.61 4.11
N VAL A 211 0.28 5.70 3.22
CA VAL A 211 1.71 5.76 3.53
C VAL A 211 2.31 6.93 2.74
N SER A 212 3.08 7.79 3.40
CA SER A 212 3.72 8.95 2.76
C SER A 212 5.24 8.77 2.66
N VAL A 213 5.80 9.34 1.59
CA VAL A 213 7.24 9.46 1.36
C VAL A 213 7.59 10.94 1.22
N PRO A 214 8.44 11.51 2.08
CA PRO A 214 8.83 12.91 1.99
C PRO A 214 9.73 13.19 0.78
N ASN A 215 9.70 14.42 0.25
CA ASN A 215 10.55 14.85 -0.89
C ASN A 215 12.03 14.48 -0.76
N THR A 216 12.58 14.56 0.46
CA THR A 216 13.98 14.27 0.74
C THR A 216 14.37 12.81 0.51
N GLN A 217 13.40 11.91 0.49
CA GLN A 217 13.62 10.48 0.28
C GLN A 217 13.27 10.02 -1.15
N VAL A 218 12.61 10.87 -1.94
CA VAL A 218 12.37 10.63 -3.37
C VAL A 218 13.60 11.04 -4.17
N VAL A 219 14.21 10.08 -4.86
CA VAL A 219 15.37 10.29 -5.74
C VAL A 219 15.01 11.39 -6.77
N PRO A 220 15.87 12.39 -7.01
CA PRO A 220 15.55 13.52 -7.89
C PRO A 220 15.00 13.14 -9.27
N GLU A 221 15.51 12.06 -9.86
CA GLU A 221 15.11 11.54 -11.18
C GLU A 221 13.68 10.99 -11.20
N TYR A 222 13.17 10.52 -10.05
CA TYR A 222 11.81 9.98 -9.91
C TYR A 222 10.81 10.99 -9.35
N ARG A 223 11.20 12.26 -9.15
CA ARG A 223 10.27 13.27 -8.63
C ARG A 223 9.24 13.66 -9.69
N PRO A 224 7.94 13.72 -9.35
CA PRO A 224 6.94 14.33 -10.23
C PRO A 224 7.33 15.76 -10.58
N ALA A 225 7.10 16.18 -11.83
CA ALA A 225 7.53 17.49 -12.33
C ALA A 225 7.00 18.69 -11.52
N ARG A 226 5.88 18.53 -10.81
CA ARG A 226 5.26 19.58 -9.99
C ARG A 226 5.62 19.51 -8.50
N MET A 227 6.46 18.55 -8.09
CA MET A 227 6.81 18.34 -6.69
C MET A 227 7.75 19.45 -6.18
N ARG A 228 7.30 20.19 -5.17
CA ARG A 228 8.06 21.27 -4.52
C ARG A 228 8.88 20.74 -3.34
N ALA A 229 9.87 21.54 -2.91
CA ALA A 229 10.55 21.32 -1.64
C ALA A 229 9.52 21.34 -0.49
N GLY A 230 9.53 20.30 0.34
CA GLY A 230 8.60 20.13 1.46
C GLY A 230 7.34 19.30 1.15
N GLN A 231 7.00 19.06 -0.11
CA GLN A 231 5.90 18.16 -0.47
C GLN A 231 6.28 16.69 -0.26
N GLY A 232 5.28 15.82 -0.17
CA GLY A 232 5.44 14.36 -0.13
C GLY A 232 4.73 13.67 -1.29
N ILE A 233 4.98 12.38 -1.45
CA ILE A 233 4.11 11.50 -2.25
C ILE A 233 3.35 10.62 -1.26
N VAL A 234 2.02 10.62 -1.36
CA VAL A 234 1.14 9.75 -0.57
C VAL A 234 0.60 8.65 -1.46
N TYR A 235 0.72 7.42 -0.97
CA TYR A 235 0.14 6.21 -1.54
C TYR A 235 -1.07 5.86 -0.68
N ARG A 236 -2.26 5.94 -1.27
CA ARG A 236 -3.54 5.79 -0.58
C ARG A 236 -4.34 4.65 -1.19
N TRP A 237 -4.58 3.60 -0.42
CA TRP A 237 -5.45 2.48 -0.81
C TRP A 237 -6.88 2.76 -0.36
N LEU A 238 -7.79 2.84 -1.33
CA LEU A 238 -9.21 3.12 -1.19
C LEU A 238 -10.02 1.86 -1.48
N ALA A 239 -10.96 1.51 -0.58
CA ALA A 239 -11.77 0.29 -0.65
C ALA A 239 -12.42 0.04 -2.01
N GLU A 240 -12.94 1.09 -2.65
CA GLU A 240 -13.72 0.96 -3.88
C GLU A 240 -13.00 1.45 -5.14
N ARG A 241 -11.90 2.20 -4.99
CA ARG A 241 -11.24 2.93 -6.08
C ARG A 241 -9.86 2.42 -6.44
N GLY A 242 -9.28 1.53 -5.63
CA GLY A 242 -7.93 1.02 -5.84
C GLY A 242 -6.87 1.85 -5.14
N LEU A 243 -5.69 1.96 -5.74
CA LEU A 243 -4.56 2.72 -5.19
C LEU A 243 -4.48 4.09 -5.87
N SER A 244 -4.56 5.15 -5.09
CA SER A 244 -4.31 6.54 -5.52
C SER A 244 -2.91 6.95 -5.07
N ILE A 245 -2.16 7.60 -5.95
CA ILE A 245 -0.85 8.19 -5.67
C ILE A 245 -0.98 9.70 -5.87
N GLU A 246 -0.67 10.47 -4.84
CA GLU A 246 -1.01 11.89 -4.75
C GLU A 246 0.20 12.70 -4.26
N LEU A 247 0.28 13.98 -4.65
CA LEU A 247 1.17 14.94 -3.99
C LEU A 247 0.54 15.41 -2.69
N GLU A 248 1.25 15.21 -1.59
CA GLU A 248 0.89 15.76 -0.29
C GLU A 248 1.53 17.13 -0.13
N GLU A 249 0.69 18.14 0.12
CA GLU A 249 1.17 19.46 0.53
C GLU A 249 1.90 19.34 1.87
N PRO A 250 2.98 20.11 2.10
CA PRO A 250 3.61 20.13 3.40
C PRO A 250 2.54 20.40 4.45
N ALA A 251 2.46 19.55 5.46
CA ALA A 251 1.68 19.88 6.63
C ALA A 251 2.21 21.23 7.11
N LEU A 252 1.39 22.28 6.99
CA LEU A 252 1.69 23.56 7.59
C LEU A 252 1.73 23.28 9.09
N THR A 253 2.91 22.96 9.61
CA THR A 253 3.16 23.01 11.04
C THR A 253 2.92 24.45 11.41
N TYR A 254 1.70 24.72 11.86
CA TYR A 254 1.32 25.99 12.46
C TYR A 254 2.18 26.09 13.71
N PHE A 255 3.34 26.74 13.56
CA PHE A 255 4.10 27.22 14.70
C PHE A 255 3.23 28.30 15.31
N GLY A 256 2.37 27.90 16.24
CA GLY A 256 1.66 28.84 17.08
C GLY A 256 2.72 29.59 17.86
N ASP A 257 2.96 30.85 17.48
CA ASP A 257 3.71 31.81 18.28
C ASP A 257 2.96 31.99 19.61
N GLY A 258 3.27 31.14 20.58
CA GLY A 258 2.90 31.34 21.97
C GLY A 258 3.74 32.47 22.53
N GLY A 259 3.22 33.69 22.40
CA GLY A 259 3.69 34.88 23.11
C GLY A 259 3.31 34.87 24.59
#